data_AF-T0RD63-F1
#
_entry.id   AF-T0RD63-F1
#
_cell.length_a   1.000
_cell.length_b   1.000
_cell.length_c   1.000
_cell.angle_alpha   90.00
_cell.angle_beta   90.00
_cell.angle_gamma   90.00
#
_symmetry.space_group_name_H-M   'P 1'
#
loop_
_entity.id
_entity.type
_entity.pdbx_description
1 polymer ?
#
loop_
_entity_poly.entity_id
_entity_poly.type
_entity_poly.pdbx_seq_one_letter_code
_entity_poly.pdbx_strand_id
1 'polypeptide(L)'
;MIMSNVTNEKYVYFQFMRKLDLPVYIRFIASDFDPDITGFLRTMKFDELNEKDSKDAEHNIANKHGARVLTVSEASVMVARQIAATRESDKWGPESLVQKQGYSVYRYRNVAMLVFSLGTSEWKMGCFSDFGHVDNERAYRIIVNRFLSWSLVSHGIVGFWGTPVEEGAVIQRAVDTRGEAVFFDVTRHRILTLEGEKKLKHNFCFIKLDNHLKNASRDMRFEDLLSFLSVNCTYFGVQGLPAPTRQLIQACAKYYLGKVFPRENFKPRQDARLE
;
A
#
# COMPACT_ATOMS: atom_id res chain seq x y z
N MET A 1 -29.74 -16.12 30.88
CA MET A 1 -29.23 -14.75 31.12
C MET A 1 -27.72 -14.80 30.83
N ILE A 2 -27.33 -14.53 29.58
CA ILE A 2 -25.92 -14.59 29.18
C ILE A 2 -25.38 -13.18 29.35
N MET A 3 -24.55 -12.96 30.37
CA MET A 3 -23.79 -11.74 30.54
C MET A 3 -22.80 -11.67 29.37
N SER A 4 -23.05 -10.76 28.43
CA SER A 4 -22.04 -10.32 27.48
C SER A 4 -20.96 -9.61 28.29
N ASN A 5 -19.80 -10.24 28.45
CA ASN A 5 -18.57 -9.53 28.77
C ASN A 5 -18.29 -8.60 27.59
N VAL A 6 -18.80 -7.37 27.66
CA VAL A 6 -18.37 -6.28 26.80
C VAL A 6 -17.04 -5.84 27.39
N THR A 7 -15.94 -6.52 27.00
CA THR A 7 -14.63 -5.93 27.16
C THR A 7 -14.63 -4.66 26.30
N ASN A 8 -14.55 -3.52 26.97
CA ASN A 8 -14.49 -2.21 26.34
C ASN A 8 -13.07 -2.02 25.78
N GLU A 9 -12.71 -2.88 24.82
CA GLU A 9 -11.38 -2.93 24.24
C GLU A 9 -11.15 -1.68 23.39
N LYS A 10 -10.20 -0.86 23.86
CA LYS A 10 -9.88 0.42 23.24
C LYS A 10 -8.94 0.19 22.06
N TYR A 11 -9.38 0.58 20.87
CA TYR A 11 -8.51 0.59 19.70
C TYR A 11 -7.38 1.61 19.85
N VAL A 12 -6.19 1.21 19.42
CA VAL A 12 -5.09 2.13 19.12
C VAL A 12 -5.21 2.53 17.65
N TYR A 13 -5.15 3.83 17.37
CA TYR A 13 -5.27 4.37 16.01
C TYR A 13 -3.94 4.87 15.50
N PHE A 14 -3.73 4.67 14.20
CA PHE A 14 -2.63 5.23 13.45
C PHE A 14 -3.15 5.93 12.21
N GLN A 15 -2.54 7.06 11.84
CA GLN A 15 -2.87 7.81 10.62
C GLN A 15 -1.69 7.83 9.65
N PHE A 16 -1.96 7.54 8.38
CA PHE A 16 -0.94 7.59 7.34
C PHE A 16 -0.52 9.04 7.05
N MET A 17 0.78 9.32 7.18
CA MET A 17 1.42 10.61 6.91
C MET A 17 0.59 11.79 7.44
N ARG A 18 0.39 11.84 8.75
CA ARG A 18 -0.54 12.76 9.40
C ARG A 18 -0.40 14.23 8.97
N LYS A 19 0.83 14.68 8.68
CA LYS A 19 1.13 16.04 8.20
C LYS A 19 0.42 16.43 6.89
N LEU A 20 -0.06 15.45 6.13
CA LEU A 20 -0.74 15.65 4.84
C LEU A 20 -2.26 15.78 4.95
N ASP A 21 -2.82 15.63 6.15
CA ASP A 21 -4.27 15.59 6.42
C ASP A 21 -5.01 14.53 5.58
N LEU A 22 -4.37 13.38 5.34
CA LEU A 22 -4.98 12.25 4.66
C LEU A 22 -5.85 11.47 5.67
N PRO A 23 -7.17 11.30 5.43
CA PRO A 23 -8.04 10.59 6.36
C PRO A 23 -7.95 9.06 6.15
N VAL A 24 -6.73 8.52 6.23
CA VAL A 24 -6.45 7.10 6.04
C VAL A 24 -5.83 6.54 7.31
N TYR A 25 -6.52 5.57 7.90
CA TYR A 25 -6.24 5.09 9.26
C TYR A 25 -6.07 3.58 9.30
N ILE A 26 -5.28 3.12 10.27
CA ILE A 26 -5.24 1.73 10.71
C ILE A 26 -5.58 1.72 12.20
N ARG A 27 -6.40 0.77 12.64
CA ARG A 27 -6.70 0.56 14.06
C ARG A 27 -6.64 -0.92 14.44
N PHE A 28 -6.22 -1.21 15.66
CA PHE A 28 -6.20 -2.56 16.21
C PHE A 28 -6.25 -2.52 17.75
N ILE A 29 -6.52 -3.66 18.37
CA ILE A 29 -6.49 -3.82 19.82
C ILE A 29 -5.09 -4.32 20.18
N ALA A 30 -4.36 -3.55 20.99
CA ALA A 30 -2.94 -3.82 21.23
C ALA A 30 -2.67 -5.15 21.95
N SER A 31 -3.62 -5.68 22.72
CA SER A 31 -3.47 -6.98 23.40
C SER A 31 -3.49 -8.19 22.46
N ASP A 32 -3.94 -8.01 21.21
CA ASP A 32 -4.12 -9.10 20.26
C ASP A 32 -2.86 -9.37 19.41
N PHE A 33 -1.82 -8.53 19.55
CA PHE A 33 -0.67 -8.50 18.66
C PHE A 33 0.65 -8.36 19.40
N ASP A 34 1.70 -8.86 18.77
CA ASP A 34 3.06 -8.61 19.21
C ASP A 34 3.41 -7.12 19.07
N PRO A 35 4.29 -6.56 19.93
CA PRO A 35 4.64 -5.13 19.90
C PRO A 35 5.20 -4.63 18.57
N ASP A 36 5.76 -5.55 17.76
CA ASP A 36 6.37 -5.29 16.45
C ASP A 36 5.43 -4.59 15.48
N ILE A 37 4.11 -4.81 15.59
CA ILE A 37 3.11 -4.15 14.72
C ILE A 37 3.25 -2.63 14.75
N THR A 38 3.50 -2.05 15.93
CA THR A 38 3.65 -0.60 16.10
C THR A 38 4.92 -0.10 15.42
N GLY A 39 6.04 -0.81 15.59
CA GLY A 39 7.29 -0.50 14.91
C GLY A 39 7.14 -0.57 13.39
N PHE A 40 6.54 -1.65 12.91
CA PHE A 40 6.25 -1.86 11.49
C PHE A 40 5.38 -0.75 10.89
N LEU A 41 4.26 -0.38 11.52
CA LEU A 41 3.39 0.69 11.04
C LEU A 41 4.12 2.03 10.96
N ARG A 42 4.98 2.34 11.94
CA ARG A 42 5.83 3.55 11.89
C ARG A 42 6.80 3.53 10.72
N THR A 43 7.38 2.37 10.37
CA THR A 43 8.20 2.24 9.14
C THR A 43 7.39 2.53 7.87
N MET A 44 6.10 2.19 7.88
CA MET A 44 5.14 2.47 6.82
C MET A 44 4.55 3.90 6.87
N LYS A 45 5.14 4.80 7.67
CA LYS A 45 4.73 6.20 7.85
C LYS A 45 3.33 6.39 8.39
N PHE A 46 2.89 5.45 9.22
CA PHE A 46 1.74 5.62 10.08
C PHE A 46 2.16 6.21 11.41
N ASP A 47 1.55 7.34 11.77
CA ASP A 47 1.77 8.02 13.05
C ASP A 47 0.70 7.58 14.04
N GLU A 48 1.11 7.11 15.22
CA GLU A 48 0.20 6.76 16.31
C GLU A 48 -0.55 8.00 16.81
N LEU A 49 -1.86 7.87 17.01
CA LEU A 49 -2.72 8.95 17.46
C LEU A 49 -2.88 8.92 18.98
N ASN A 50 -2.82 10.09 19.60
CA ASN A 50 -3.22 10.21 21.00
C ASN A 50 -4.76 10.11 21.12
N GLU A 51 -5.26 10.13 22.35
CA GLU A 51 -6.69 9.97 22.61
C GLU A 51 -7.58 11.06 21.97
N LYS A 52 -7.11 12.31 21.94
CA LYS A 52 -7.85 13.41 21.32
C LYS A 52 -7.95 13.18 19.80
N ASP A 53 -6.80 12.92 19.18
CA ASP A 53 -6.69 12.70 17.74
C ASP A 53 -7.44 11.43 17.29
N SER A 54 -7.52 10.42 18.17
CA SER A 54 -8.30 9.20 17.92
C SER A 54 -9.81 9.48 17.86
N LYS A 55 -10.33 10.34 18.74
CA LYS A 55 -11.74 10.78 18.69
C LYS A 55 -12.03 11.60 17.43
N ASP A 56 -11.09 12.45 17.03
CA ASP A 56 -11.19 13.21 15.78
C ASP A 56 -11.15 12.26 14.56
N ALA A 57 -10.34 11.21 14.60
CA ALA A 57 -10.30 10.18 13.56
C ALA A 57 -11.64 9.43 13.46
N GLU A 58 -12.25 9.02 14.57
CA GLU A 58 -13.58 8.39 14.59
C GLU A 58 -14.65 9.29 13.97
N HIS A 59 -14.64 10.58 14.32
CA HIS A 59 -15.54 11.55 13.72
C HIS A 59 -15.30 11.69 12.21
N ASN A 60 -14.04 11.75 11.76
CA ASN A 60 -13.68 11.84 10.35
C ASN A 60 -14.09 10.59 9.56
N ILE A 61 -13.91 9.39 10.13
CA ILE A 61 -14.29 8.12 9.49
C ILE A 61 -15.80 8.07 9.22
N ALA A 62 -16.60 8.56 10.18
CA ALA A 62 -18.06 8.60 10.06
C ALA A 62 -18.57 9.66 9.07
N ASN A 63 -17.92 10.82 9.02
CA ASN A 63 -18.50 12.01 8.37
C ASN A 63 -17.74 12.51 7.12
N LYS A 64 -16.44 12.24 6.99
CA LYS A 64 -15.61 12.76 5.88
C LYS A 64 -15.65 11.79 4.70
N HIS A 65 -16.15 12.27 3.56
CA HIS A 65 -16.13 11.50 2.32
C HIS A 65 -14.68 11.15 1.93
N GLY A 66 -14.46 9.89 1.55
CA GLY A 66 -13.13 9.37 1.21
C GLY A 66 -12.24 9.02 2.42
N ALA A 67 -12.74 9.17 3.66
CA ALA A 67 -12.06 8.60 4.82
C ALA A 67 -12.02 7.08 4.75
N ARG A 68 -10.92 6.47 5.17
CA ARG A 68 -10.73 5.01 5.15
C ARG A 68 -10.07 4.56 6.44
N VAL A 69 -10.59 3.51 7.04
CA VAL A 69 -9.97 2.84 8.20
C VAL A 69 -9.88 1.35 7.94
N LEU A 70 -8.70 0.78 8.18
CA LEU A 70 -8.50 -0.66 8.25
C LEU A 70 -8.48 -1.08 9.72
N THR A 71 -9.47 -1.87 10.11
CA THR A 71 -9.46 -2.54 11.42
C THR A 71 -8.71 -3.86 11.30
N VAL A 72 -7.61 -3.98 12.01
CA VAL A 72 -6.76 -5.18 12.05
C VAL A 72 -7.09 -5.95 13.32
N SER A 73 -7.38 -7.24 13.18
CA SER A 73 -7.77 -8.13 14.28
C SER A 73 -7.11 -9.49 14.11
N GLU A 74 -6.85 -10.19 15.22
CA GLU A 74 -6.38 -11.58 15.13
C GLU A 74 -7.40 -12.42 14.37
N ALA A 75 -6.91 -13.29 13.48
CA ALA A 75 -7.73 -14.15 12.68
C ALA A 75 -8.39 -15.23 13.55
N SER A 76 -9.73 -15.26 13.58
CA SER A 76 -10.43 -16.40 14.17
C SER A 76 -10.02 -17.72 13.50
N VAL A 77 -10.20 -18.85 14.19
CA VAL A 77 -9.86 -20.19 13.66
C VAL A 77 -10.42 -20.42 12.24
N MET A 78 -11.62 -19.94 11.96
CA MET A 78 -12.23 -20.04 10.62
C MET A 78 -11.52 -19.19 9.57
N VAL A 79 -11.12 -17.96 9.92
CA VAL A 79 -10.39 -17.05 9.05
C VAL A 79 -8.96 -17.56 8.83
N ALA A 80 -8.27 -18.02 9.88
CA ALA A 80 -6.93 -18.60 9.82
C ALA A 80 -6.89 -19.80 8.85
N ARG A 81 -7.89 -20.71 8.93
CA ARG A 81 -8.03 -21.82 7.97
C ARG A 81 -8.16 -21.33 6.53
N GLN A 82 -8.90 -20.25 6.28
CA GLN A 82 -9.04 -19.67 4.94
C GLN A 82 -7.77 -18.99 4.45
N ILE A 83 -7.01 -18.35 5.34
CA ILE A 83 -5.71 -17.75 5.04
C ILE A 83 -4.72 -18.84 4.60
N ALA A 84 -4.68 -19.97 5.32
CA ALA A 84 -3.79 -21.10 5.04
C ALA A 84 -4.23 -22.00 3.86
N ALA A 85 -5.53 -22.02 3.54
CA ALA A 85 -6.09 -22.92 2.53
C ALA A 85 -5.46 -22.72 1.15
N THR A 86 -5.00 -23.81 0.52
CA THR A 86 -4.48 -23.76 -0.85
C THR A 86 -5.63 -23.51 -1.83
N ARG A 87 -5.46 -22.57 -2.75
CA ARG A 87 -6.41 -22.24 -3.81
C ARG A 87 -5.75 -22.33 -5.17
N GLU A 88 -6.53 -22.55 -6.22
CA GLU A 88 -6.01 -22.60 -7.60
C GLU A 88 -5.30 -21.30 -8.01
N SER A 89 -5.78 -20.15 -7.52
CA SER A 89 -5.17 -18.84 -7.75
C SER A 89 -3.73 -18.75 -7.27
N ASP A 90 -3.34 -19.58 -6.30
CA ASP A 90 -2.02 -19.52 -5.66
C ASP A 90 -0.89 -19.91 -6.63
N LYS A 91 -1.22 -20.52 -7.79
CA LYS A 91 -0.27 -20.82 -8.87
C LYS A 91 0.33 -19.56 -9.53
N TRP A 92 -0.35 -18.42 -9.40
CA TRP A 92 0.08 -17.15 -10.00
C TRP A 92 0.75 -16.19 -9.00
N GLY A 93 0.79 -16.56 -7.73
CA GLY A 93 1.35 -15.74 -6.66
C GLY A 93 0.58 -15.90 -5.35
N PRO A 94 1.08 -15.32 -4.25
CA PRO A 94 0.46 -15.44 -2.93
C PRO A 94 -0.78 -14.54 -2.78
N GLU A 95 -0.95 -13.55 -3.65
CA GLU A 95 -2.07 -12.61 -3.62
C GLU A 95 -3.26 -13.15 -4.42
N SER A 96 -4.47 -12.99 -3.88
CA SER A 96 -5.71 -13.26 -4.60
C SER A 96 -6.77 -12.23 -4.20
N LEU A 97 -7.65 -11.90 -5.14
CA LEU A 97 -8.75 -10.98 -4.91
C LEU A 97 -10.02 -11.58 -5.51
N VAL A 98 -11.06 -11.71 -4.68
CA VAL A 98 -12.35 -12.28 -5.08
C VAL A 98 -13.44 -11.25 -4.83
N GLN A 99 -14.26 -10.99 -5.85
CA GLN A 99 -15.46 -10.17 -5.71
C GLN A 99 -16.59 -11.00 -5.12
N LYS A 100 -17.21 -10.49 -4.05
CA LYS A 100 -18.49 -10.97 -3.51
C LYS A 100 -19.55 -9.90 -3.71
N GLN A 101 -20.81 -10.23 -3.43
CA GLN A 101 -21.91 -9.29 -3.54
C GLN A 101 -21.73 -8.17 -2.51
N GLY A 102 -21.45 -6.95 -2.97
CA GLY A 102 -21.29 -5.75 -2.13
C GLY A 102 -19.89 -5.52 -1.52
N TYR A 103 -18.98 -6.50 -1.58
CA TYR A 103 -17.64 -6.39 -1.02
C TYR A 103 -16.62 -7.26 -1.74
N SER A 104 -15.34 -6.99 -1.53
CA SER A 104 -14.19 -7.70 -2.08
C SER A 104 -13.39 -8.35 -0.97
N VAL A 105 -12.83 -9.53 -1.26
CA VAL A 105 -11.98 -10.28 -0.33
C VAL A 105 -10.60 -10.40 -0.96
N TYR A 106 -9.65 -9.67 -0.39
CA TYR A 106 -8.23 -9.82 -0.68
C TYR A 106 -7.63 -10.84 0.28
N ARG A 107 -6.75 -11.70 -0.23
CA ARG A 107 -6.01 -12.67 0.57
C ARG A 107 -4.56 -12.66 0.13
N TYR A 108 -3.67 -12.58 1.11
CA TYR A 108 -2.28 -12.96 0.96
C TYR A 108 -2.08 -14.30 1.67
N ARG A 109 -1.78 -15.34 0.89
CA ARG A 109 -1.65 -16.73 1.38
C ARG A 109 -0.74 -16.82 2.59
N ASN A 110 -1.20 -17.54 3.61
CA ASN A 110 -0.49 -17.77 4.88
C ASN A 110 -0.19 -16.52 5.71
N VAL A 111 -0.75 -15.35 5.37
CA VAL A 111 -0.43 -14.09 6.07
C VAL A 111 -1.70 -13.37 6.54
N ALA A 112 -2.59 -13.00 5.62
CA ALA A 112 -3.75 -12.19 5.97
C ALA A 112 -4.92 -12.34 4.99
N MET A 113 -6.11 -11.99 5.47
CA MET A 113 -7.31 -11.84 4.67
C MET A 113 -8.00 -10.52 5.00
N LEU A 114 -8.23 -9.68 3.98
CA LEU A 114 -8.84 -8.36 4.08
C LEU A 114 -10.18 -8.32 3.35
N VAL A 115 -11.21 -7.86 4.03
CA VAL A 115 -12.55 -7.65 3.51
C VAL A 115 -12.81 -6.15 3.41
N PHE A 116 -13.16 -5.69 2.22
CA PHE A 116 -13.36 -4.27 1.95
C PHE A 116 -14.45 -4.00 0.94
N SER A 117 -14.98 -2.78 0.96
CA SER A 117 -15.82 -2.24 -0.09
C SER A 117 -15.39 -0.81 -0.38
N LEU A 118 -15.16 -0.47 -1.65
CA LEU A 118 -14.72 0.88 -2.01
C LEU A 118 -15.78 1.95 -1.69
N GLY A 119 -17.04 1.55 -1.46
CA GLY A 119 -18.13 2.44 -1.05
C GLY A 119 -18.21 2.70 0.46
N THR A 120 -17.44 1.99 1.29
CA THR A 120 -17.47 2.15 2.76
C THR A 120 -16.16 2.69 3.29
N SER A 121 -16.22 3.41 4.41
CA SER A 121 -15.04 3.91 5.11
C SER A 121 -14.34 2.80 5.92
N GLU A 122 -15.09 1.82 6.43
CA GLU A 122 -14.55 0.79 7.32
C GLU A 122 -14.27 -0.53 6.58
N TRP A 123 -13.01 -0.98 6.65
CA TRP A 123 -12.55 -2.28 6.16
C TRP A 123 -11.98 -3.10 7.31
N LYS A 124 -11.93 -4.43 7.14
CA LYS A 124 -11.47 -5.37 8.17
C LYS A 124 -10.42 -6.31 7.63
N MET A 125 -9.40 -6.60 8.42
CA MET A 125 -8.37 -7.59 8.12
C MET A 125 -8.18 -8.54 9.29
N GLY A 126 -8.25 -9.84 8.99
CA GLY A 126 -7.78 -10.89 9.89
C GLY A 126 -6.37 -11.31 9.51
N CYS A 127 -5.48 -11.38 10.49
CA CYS A 127 -4.10 -11.87 10.35
C CYS A 127 -3.64 -12.57 11.62
N PHE A 128 -2.44 -13.16 11.61
CA PHE A 128 -1.84 -13.74 12.81
C PHE A 128 -1.28 -12.66 13.75
N SER A 129 -1.04 -13.01 15.01
CA SER A 129 -0.61 -12.09 16.07
C SER A 129 0.79 -11.48 15.81
N ASP A 130 1.59 -12.13 14.98
CA ASP A 130 2.94 -11.72 14.56
C ASP A 130 2.94 -10.71 13.39
N PHE A 131 1.80 -10.08 13.10
CA PHE A 131 1.70 -9.10 12.02
C PHE A 131 2.62 -7.90 12.27
N GLY A 132 3.60 -7.68 11.41
CA GLY A 132 4.65 -6.68 11.57
C GLY A 132 6.03 -7.25 11.90
N HIS A 133 6.12 -8.55 12.27
CA HIS A 133 7.39 -9.22 12.51
C HIS A 133 8.30 -9.25 11.27
N VAL A 134 9.62 -9.24 11.50
CA VAL A 134 10.64 -9.11 10.44
C VAL A 134 10.63 -10.28 9.44
N ASP A 135 10.27 -11.49 9.89
CA ASP A 135 10.30 -12.69 9.06
C ASP A 135 9.36 -12.62 7.85
N ASN A 136 8.25 -11.90 7.99
CA ASN A 136 7.20 -11.76 6.96
C ASN A 136 7.03 -10.30 6.50
N GLU A 137 7.99 -9.42 6.82
CA GLU A 137 7.90 -7.98 6.61
C GLU A 137 7.50 -7.62 5.18
N ARG A 138 8.08 -8.29 4.18
CA ARG A 138 7.75 -8.08 2.77
C ARG A 138 6.26 -8.30 2.49
N ALA A 139 5.65 -9.35 3.04
CA ALA A 139 4.24 -9.63 2.84
C ALA A 139 3.38 -8.54 3.51
N TYR A 140 3.72 -8.15 4.73
CA TYR A 140 3.05 -7.08 5.47
C TYR A 140 3.10 -5.75 4.71
N ARG A 141 4.27 -5.38 4.17
CA ARG A 141 4.44 -4.18 3.32
C ARG A 141 3.52 -4.23 2.10
N ILE A 142 3.47 -5.36 1.39
CA ILE A 142 2.58 -5.53 0.23
C ILE A 142 1.13 -5.32 0.64
N ILE A 143 0.66 -5.98 1.71
CA ILE A 143 -0.73 -5.89 2.19
C ILE A 143 -1.10 -4.45 2.54
N VAL A 144 -0.27 -3.74 3.32
CA VAL A 144 -0.50 -2.34 3.70
C VAL A 144 -0.46 -1.43 2.47
N ASN A 145 0.46 -1.66 1.52
CA ASN A 145 0.51 -0.90 0.28
C ASN A 145 -0.72 -1.16 -0.61
N ARG A 146 -1.29 -2.36 -0.63
CA ARG A 146 -2.58 -2.62 -1.30
C ARG A 146 -3.70 -1.82 -0.66
N PHE A 147 -3.79 -1.83 0.68
CA PHE A 147 -4.74 -1.00 1.43
C PHE A 147 -4.62 0.47 1.05
N LEU A 148 -3.41 1.05 1.17
CA LEU A 148 -3.13 2.44 0.79
C LEU A 148 -3.51 2.72 -0.66
N SER A 149 -3.22 1.80 -1.58
CA SER A 149 -3.54 1.97 -3.01
C SER A 149 -5.03 2.08 -3.28
N TRP A 150 -5.86 1.34 -2.56
CA TRP A 150 -7.30 1.45 -2.69
C TRP A 150 -7.83 2.72 -2.00
N SER A 151 -7.26 3.09 -0.85
CA SER A 151 -7.72 4.24 -0.06
C SER A 151 -7.34 5.59 -0.65
N LEU A 152 -6.17 5.69 -1.27
CA LEU A 152 -5.58 6.95 -1.69
C LEU A 152 -6.04 7.43 -3.08
N VAL A 153 -6.63 6.55 -3.90
CA VAL A 153 -7.11 6.90 -5.25
C VAL A 153 -8.16 8.02 -5.22
N SER A 154 -9.06 8.04 -4.24
CA SER A 154 -10.05 9.11 -4.09
C SER A 154 -9.44 10.46 -3.68
N HIS A 155 -8.18 10.46 -3.27
CA HIS A 155 -7.42 11.65 -2.90
C HIS A 155 -6.45 12.10 -4.00
N GLY A 156 -6.60 11.55 -5.22
CA GLY A 156 -5.76 11.91 -6.36
C GLY A 156 -4.34 11.34 -6.28
N ILE A 157 -4.16 10.29 -5.49
CA ILE A 157 -2.85 9.66 -5.26
C ILE A 157 -2.84 8.25 -5.87
N VAL A 158 -1.78 7.93 -6.62
CA VAL A 158 -1.58 6.62 -7.25
C VAL A 158 -0.24 6.01 -6.85
N GLY A 159 -0.21 4.71 -6.54
CA GLY A 159 1.00 4.00 -6.14
C GLY A 159 1.59 3.14 -7.26
N PHE A 160 2.91 3.06 -7.27
CA PHE A 160 3.68 2.13 -8.10
C PHE A 160 4.67 1.37 -7.23
N TRP A 161 4.87 0.09 -7.55
CA TRP A 161 5.95 -0.69 -6.94
C TRP A 161 7.27 -0.12 -7.42
N GLY A 162 8.07 0.40 -6.51
CA GLY A 162 9.34 1.02 -6.88
C GLY A 162 10.10 1.59 -5.71
N THR A 163 11.33 2.00 -5.99
CA THR A 163 12.24 2.62 -5.03
C THR A 163 12.60 4.01 -5.51
N PRO A 164 12.50 5.06 -4.67
CA PRO A 164 12.88 6.41 -5.03
C PRO A 164 14.40 6.53 -5.23
N VAL A 165 14.83 7.28 -6.24
CA VAL A 165 16.23 7.62 -6.51
C VAL A 165 16.36 9.13 -6.72
N GLU A 166 17.59 9.65 -6.82
CA GLU A 166 17.82 11.09 -6.91
C GLU A 166 17.12 11.74 -8.12
N GLU A 167 17.13 11.04 -9.25
CA GLU A 167 16.61 11.49 -10.55
C GLU A 167 15.11 11.15 -10.74
N GLY A 168 14.51 10.33 -9.86
CA GLY A 168 13.27 9.67 -10.21
C GLY A 168 12.81 8.57 -9.26
N ALA A 169 12.07 7.61 -9.82
CA ALA A 169 11.74 6.36 -9.14
C ALA A 169 11.97 5.19 -10.09
N VAL A 170 12.62 4.15 -9.57
CA VAL A 170 12.85 2.90 -10.28
C VAL A 170 11.64 2.01 -10.07
N ILE A 171 10.88 1.77 -11.13
CA ILE A 171 9.63 1.03 -11.08
C ILE A 171 9.90 -0.42 -11.43
N GLN A 172 9.45 -1.34 -10.57
CA GLN A 172 9.70 -2.78 -10.70
C GLN A 172 8.50 -3.56 -10.16
N ARG A 173 8.57 -4.89 -10.16
CA ARG A 173 7.51 -5.70 -9.53
C ARG A 173 7.64 -5.62 -8.01
N ALA A 174 6.53 -5.79 -7.30
CA ALA A 174 6.50 -5.84 -5.82
C ALA A 174 7.55 -6.81 -5.21
N VAL A 175 7.83 -7.90 -5.93
CA VAL A 175 8.81 -8.90 -5.50
C VAL A 175 10.25 -8.39 -5.56
N ASP A 176 10.56 -7.55 -6.54
CA ASP A 176 11.89 -7.01 -6.79
C ASP A 176 12.16 -5.79 -5.88
N THR A 177 11.12 -5.09 -5.45
CA THR A 177 11.20 -3.92 -4.54
C THR A 177 11.09 -4.29 -3.06
N ARG A 178 11.06 -5.59 -2.73
CA ARG A 178 10.80 -6.10 -1.36
C ARG A 178 9.52 -5.52 -0.73
N GLY A 179 8.50 -5.26 -1.56
CA GLY A 179 7.23 -4.68 -1.13
C GLY A 179 7.25 -3.15 -0.94
N GLU A 180 8.33 -2.45 -1.30
CA GLU A 180 8.38 -0.98 -1.33
C GLU A 180 7.53 -0.42 -2.48
N ALA A 181 6.85 0.69 -2.19
CA ALA A 181 6.03 1.43 -3.13
C ALA A 181 6.29 2.94 -3.03
N VAL A 182 6.13 3.63 -4.15
CA VAL A 182 6.14 5.09 -4.25
C VAL A 182 4.75 5.55 -4.65
N PHE A 183 4.15 6.42 -3.85
CA PHE A 183 2.85 7.01 -4.15
C PHE A 183 3.03 8.43 -4.69
N PHE A 184 2.32 8.74 -5.76
CA PHE A 184 2.36 10.02 -6.44
C PHE A 184 1.06 10.76 -6.16
N ASP A 185 1.16 11.85 -5.42
CA ASP A 185 0.09 12.84 -5.33
C ASP A 185 0.12 13.69 -6.60
N VAL A 186 -0.75 13.32 -7.54
CA VAL A 186 -0.84 13.98 -8.84
C VAL A 186 -1.38 15.41 -8.68
N THR A 187 -2.23 15.63 -7.67
CA THR A 187 -2.87 16.93 -7.43
C THR A 187 -1.94 17.94 -6.78
N ARG A 188 -1.09 17.50 -5.85
CA ARG A 188 -0.16 18.36 -5.10
C ARG A 188 1.28 18.31 -5.63
N HIS A 189 1.54 17.51 -6.67
CA HIS A 189 2.86 17.27 -7.27
C HIS A 189 3.92 16.84 -6.24
N ARG A 190 3.63 15.77 -5.50
CA ARG A 190 4.52 15.19 -4.47
C ARG A 190 4.65 13.69 -4.63
N ILE A 191 5.74 13.14 -4.13
CA ILE A 191 5.88 11.71 -3.89
C ILE A 191 5.84 11.41 -2.40
N LEU A 192 5.22 10.30 -2.06
CA LEU A 192 5.11 9.74 -0.72
C LEU A 192 5.85 8.41 -0.72
N THR A 193 6.83 8.28 0.16
CA THR A 193 7.73 7.12 0.24
C THR A 193 7.95 6.73 1.70
N LEU A 194 8.69 5.64 1.92
CA LEU A 194 9.17 5.25 3.25
C LEU A 194 10.18 6.25 3.85
N GLU A 195 10.65 7.23 3.09
CA GLU A 195 11.47 8.34 3.62
C GLU A 195 10.60 9.53 4.04
N GLY A 196 9.31 9.51 3.75
CA GLY A 196 8.38 10.61 3.91
C GLY A 196 7.96 11.22 2.57
N GLU A 197 7.50 12.46 2.63
CA GLU A 197 7.04 13.20 1.45
C GLU A 197 8.13 14.09 0.86
N LYS A 198 8.15 14.19 -0.48
CA LYS A 198 9.05 15.09 -1.23
C LYS A 198 8.28 15.74 -2.37
N LYS A 199 8.54 17.03 -2.61
CA LYS A 199 8.03 17.71 -3.82
C LYS A 199 8.70 17.11 -5.05
N LEU A 200 7.92 16.89 -6.11
CA LEU A 200 8.45 16.40 -7.37
C LEU A 200 9.32 17.48 -8.04
N LYS A 201 10.54 17.09 -8.42
CA LYS A 201 11.43 17.94 -9.22
C LYS A 201 10.95 17.98 -10.67
N HIS A 202 11.28 19.05 -11.40
CA HIS A 202 10.89 19.20 -12.82
C HIS A 202 11.48 18.12 -13.73
N ASN A 203 12.63 17.55 -13.38
CA ASN A 203 13.32 16.52 -14.12
C ASN A 203 13.03 15.09 -13.61
N PHE A 204 11.97 14.91 -12.82
CA PHE A 204 11.62 13.60 -12.28
C PHE A 204 11.34 12.59 -13.40
N CYS A 205 11.91 11.38 -13.26
CA CYS A 205 11.77 10.32 -14.26
C CYS A 205 11.31 8.99 -13.66
N PHE A 206 10.42 8.29 -14.37
CA PHE A 206 10.13 6.88 -14.15
C PHE A 206 11.17 6.02 -14.84
N ILE A 207 11.90 5.20 -14.09
CA ILE A 207 13.02 4.42 -14.59
C ILE A 207 12.62 2.94 -14.65
N LYS A 208 12.75 2.33 -15.84
CA LYS A 208 12.70 0.87 -16.04
C LYS A 208 14.11 0.35 -16.22
N LEU A 209 14.51 -0.61 -15.41
CA LEU A 209 15.78 -1.31 -15.61
C LEU A 209 15.63 -2.40 -16.68
N ASP A 210 16.57 -2.45 -17.63
CA ASP A 210 16.59 -3.43 -18.71
C ASP A 210 17.94 -4.17 -18.73
N ASN A 211 17.90 -5.50 -18.85
CA ASN A 211 19.08 -6.37 -18.87
C ASN A 211 19.73 -6.46 -20.25
N HIS A 212 18.99 -6.12 -21.31
CA HIS A 212 19.44 -6.23 -22.70
C HIS A 212 19.95 -4.90 -23.26
N LEU A 213 19.59 -3.78 -22.63
CA LEU A 213 20.09 -2.46 -22.98
C LEU A 213 21.51 -2.29 -22.43
N LYS A 214 22.45 -1.98 -23.32
CA LYS A 214 23.85 -1.70 -22.99
C LYS A 214 24.20 -0.26 -23.30
N ASN A 215 25.17 0.29 -22.56
CA ASN A 215 25.83 1.59 -22.80
C ASN A 215 25.00 2.86 -22.57
N ALA A 216 23.77 2.97 -23.08
CA ALA A 216 23.01 4.23 -23.05
C ALA A 216 21.54 4.04 -22.63
N SER A 217 21.00 5.01 -21.90
CA SER A 217 19.58 5.08 -21.57
C SER A 217 18.75 5.52 -22.78
N ARG A 218 17.50 5.07 -22.87
CA ARG A 218 16.56 5.48 -23.91
C ARG A 218 15.27 6.00 -23.30
N ASP A 219 14.74 7.09 -23.83
CA ASP A 219 13.44 7.60 -23.41
C ASP A 219 12.30 6.67 -23.87
N MET A 220 11.27 6.55 -23.04
CA MET A 220 10.03 5.86 -23.37
C MET A 220 9.09 6.80 -24.09
N ARG A 221 8.37 6.29 -25.09
CA ARG A 221 7.21 6.99 -25.63
C ARG A 221 6.10 7.01 -24.59
N PHE A 222 5.14 7.92 -24.76
CA PHE A 222 4.01 8.06 -23.86
C PHE A 222 3.24 6.74 -23.67
N GLU A 223 2.97 6.01 -24.74
CA GLU A 223 2.23 4.75 -24.72
C GLU A 223 3.01 3.66 -23.99
N ASP A 224 4.33 3.61 -24.21
CA ASP A 224 5.22 2.65 -23.57
C ASP A 224 5.29 2.91 -22.05
N LEU A 225 5.38 4.19 -21.65
CA LEU A 225 5.36 4.58 -20.23
C LEU A 225 4.01 4.30 -19.58
N LEU A 226 2.91 4.68 -20.23
CA LEU A 226 1.56 4.43 -19.74
C LEU A 226 1.31 2.93 -19.52
N SER A 227 1.69 2.10 -20.48
CA SER A 227 1.61 0.64 -20.36
C SER A 227 2.48 0.12 -19.22
N PHE A 228 3.72 0.61 -19.13
CA PHE A 228 4.66 0.21 -18.09
C PHE A 228 4.15 0.54 -16.68
N LEU A 229 3.64 1.75 -16.47
CA LEU A 229 3.09 2.19 -15.18
C LEU A 229 1.80 1.44 -14.82
N SER A 230 0.95 1.15 -15.81
CA SER A 230 -0.30 0.41 -15.59
C SER A 230 -0.04 -1.00 -15.05
N VAL A 231 0.99 -1.69 -15.54
CA VAL A 231 1.35 -3.05 -15.10
C VAL A 231 2.03 -3.04 -13.72
N ASN A 232 2.80 -2.01 -13.40
CA ASN A 232 3.58 -1.93 -12.15
C ASN A 232 2.91 -1.08 -11.07
N CYS A 233 1.62 -0.76 -11.23
CA CYS A 233 0.88 -0.06 -10.19
C CYS A 233 0.58 -0.97 -8.98
N THR A 234 0.42 -0.36 -7.82
CA THR A 234 0.10 -1.07 -6.57
C THR A 234 -1.39 -1.34 -6.41
N TYR A 235 -2.25 -0.78 -7.27
CA TYR A 235 -3.68 -1.09 -7.26
C TYR A 235 -3.91 -2.53 -7.72
N PHE A 236 -4.74 -3.27 -6.97
CA PHE A 236 -5.12 -4.64 -7.33
C PHE A 236 -6.64 -4.75 -7.42
N GLY A 237 -7.16 -5.14 -8.60
CA GLY A 237 -8.59 -5.16 -8.88
C GLY A 237 -9.00 -6.38 -9.70
N VAL A 238 -10.17 -6.94 -9.41
CA VAL A 238 -10.70 -8.14 -10.10
C VAL A 238 -10.98 -7.85 -11.57
N GLN A 239 -11.47 -6.64 -11.87
CA GLN A 239 -11.80 -6.19 -13.23
C GLN A 239 -10.70 -5.30 -13.84
N GLY A 240 -9.49 -5.34 -13.28
CA GLY A 240 -8.40 -4.44 -13.64
C GLY A 240 -8.53 -3.06 -12.97
N LEU A 241 -8.00 -2.04 -13.64
CA LEU A 241 -7.88 -0.69 -13.09
C LEU A 241 -9.17 0.12 -13.31
N PRO A 242 -9.78 0.66 -12.23
CA PRO A 242 -10.96 1.50 -12.38
C PRO A 242 -10.59 2.84 -13.07
N ALA A 243 -11.59 3.53 -13.60
CA ALA A 243 -11.38 4.77 -14.35
C ALA A 243 -10.56 5.84 -13.59
N PRO A 244 -10.79 6.13 -12.30
CA PRO A 244 -9.99 7.12 -11.57
C PRO A 244 -8.51 6.74 -11.50
N THR A 245 -8.18 5.47 -11.23
CA THR A 245 -6.79 4.99 -11.22
C THR A 245 -6.15 5.14 -12.59
N ARG A 246 -6.86 4.75 -13.66
CA ARG A 246 -6.34 4.91 -15.03
C ARG A 246 -6.05 6.38 -15.38
N GLN A 247 -6.92 7.30 -14.97
CA GLN A 247 -6.73 8.73 -15.19
C GLN A 247 -5.50 9.26 -14.44
N LEU A 248 -5.27 8.83 -13.20
CA LEU A 248 -4.08 9.22 -12.43
C LEU A 248 -2.80 8.68 -13.07
N ILE A 249 -2.79 7.43 -13.52
CA ILE A 249 -1.63 6.86 -14.23
C ILE A 249 -1.40 7.61 -15.55
N GLN A 250 -2.45 7.92 -16.29
CA GLN A 250 -2.34 8.71 -17.52
C GLN A 250 -1.77 10.11 -17.25
N ALA A 251 -2.18 10.75 -16.16
CA ALA A 251 -1.61 12.03 -15.74
C ALA A 251 -0.12 11.90 -15.43
N CYS A 252 0.29 10.88 -14.66
CA CYS A 252 1.71 10.61 -14.41
C CYS A 252 2.51 10.43 -15.72
N ALA A 253 1.99 9.63 -16.66
CA ALA A 253 2.64 9.40 -17.95
C ALA A 253 2.71 10.65 -18.83
N LYS A 254 1.79 11.61 -18.67
CA LYS A 254 1.80 12.89 -19.39
C LYS A 254 2.78 13.91 -18.79
N TYR A 255 2.88 13.95 -17.45
CA TYR A 255 3.64 15.00 -16.76
C TYR A 255 5.11 14.65 -16.52
N TYR A 256 5.47 13.37 -16.54
CA TYR A 256 6.82 12.91 -16.20
C TYR A 256 7.43 12.07 -17.33
N LEU A 257 8.77 12.07 -17.39
CA LEU A 257 9.51 11.33 -18.39
C LEU A 257 9.63 9.86 -17.98
N GLY A 258 9.65 8.96 -18.97
CA GLY A 258 10.00 7.56 -18.77
C GLY A 258 11.36 7.27 -19.39
N LYS A 259 12.23 6.54 -18.70
CA LYS A 259 13.54 6.11 -19.20
C LYS A 259 13.74 4.62 -19.00
N VAL A 260 14.23 3.97 -20.05
CA VAL A 260 14.81 2.64 -19.97
C VAL A 260 16.30 2.79 -19.69
N PHE A 261 16.78 2.20 -18.61
CA PHE A 261 18.15 2.34 -18.14
C PHE A 261 18.85 0.97 -18.07
N PRO A 262 20.12 0.84 -18.52
CA PRO A 262 20.89 -0.40 -18.40
C PRO A 262 21.00 -0.86 -16.95
N ARG A 263 20.51 -2.06 -16.63
CA ARG A 263 20.54 -2.56 -15.23
C ARG A 263 21.95 -2.66 -14.67
N GLU A 264 22.92 -3.02 -15.51
CA GLU A 264 24.34 -3.15 -15.13
C GLU A 264 24.97 -1.84 -14.62
N ASN A 265 24.46 -0.69 -15.09
CA ASN A 265 24.98 0.62 -14.72
C ASN A 265 24.22 1.24 -13.53
N PHE A 266 23.11 0.60 -13.11
CA PHE A 266 22.30 1.11 -12.03
C PHE A 266 22.92 0.71 -10.68
N LYS A 267 23.28 1.70 -9.87
CA LYS A 267 23.70 1.48 -8.48
C LYS A 267 22.47 1.59 -7.59
N PRO A 268 22.02 0.49 -6.95
CA PRO A 268 21.00 0.58 -5.91
C PRO A 268 21.47 1.54 -4.82
N ARG A 269 20.52 2.11 -4.06
CA ARG A 269 20.89 2.77 -2.80
C ARG A 269 21.79 1.82 -2.02
N GLN A 270 22.93 2.31 -1.56
CA GLN A 270 23.65 1.64 -0.48
C GLN A 270 22.64 1.55 0.66
N ASP A 271 22.43 0.36 1.22
CA ASP A 271 21.50 0.14 2.31
C ASP A 271 21.74 1.23 3.35
N ALA A 272 20.76 2.13 3.51
CA ALA A 272 20.77 3.06 4.62
C ALA A 272 20.79 2.17 5.86
N ARG A 273 21.94 2.15 6.56
CA ARG A 273 22.11 1.41 7.79
C ARG A 273 20.91 1.75 8.67
N LEU A 274 20.10 0.74 8.95
CA LEU A 274 19.19 0.75 10.08
C LEU A 274 20.09 0.69 11.32
N GLU A 275 20.61 1.84 11.73
CA GLU A 275 21.07 2.08 13.11
C GLU A 275 19.91 2.65 13.92
#